data_AF-A0A151S2X7-F1
#
_entry.id   AF-A0A151S2X7-F1
#
_cell.length_a   1.000
_cell.length_b   1.000
_cell.length_c   1.000
_cell.angle_alpha   90.00
_cell.angle_beta   90.00
_cell.angle_gamma   90.00
#
_symmetry.space_group_name_H-M   'P 1'
#
loop_
_entity.id
_entity.type
_entity.pdbx_description
1 polymer ?
#
loop_
_entity_poly.entity_id
_entity_poly.type
_entity_poly.pdbx_seq_one_letter_code
_entity_poly.pdbx_strand_id
1 'polypeptide(L)'
;MRCCAHILNLVVNDGLKDVHNSIASIQTTVRFVSYDKIMLCFSLCSLHIDVFFSHRIICGCFRWNSTYMMLHVAEKFQVAFEKLDFEDSSYVEVFGITGPPTIVDWENVRAFLNFLKIFYEATKVFSTSSHVSLHVAFHQLSSIYFELKQSAMNLNTIFAMMGFDIKKKYEKYWGNINNINQLSYFGVIFDPRYKFEFVDWSFKEMYLDDANFAKKFSTSLKENLFHMYNWYKIDY
;
A
#
# COMPACT_ATOMS: atom_id res chain seq x y z
N MET A 1 -8.00 -5.93 19.74
CA MET A 1 -8.11 -6.24 18.29
C MET A 1 -7.38 -5.14 17.51
N ARG A 2 -6.49 -5.45 16.56
CA ARG A 2 -5.85 -4.44 15.68
C ARG A 2 -6.70 -4.28 14.41
N CYS A 3 -6.92 -3.04 13.95
CA CYS A 3 -7.70 -2.80 12.73
C CYS A 3 -6.88 -3.12 11.45
N CYS A 4 -7.57 -3.45 10.35
CA CYS A 4 -6.94 -3.79 9.07
C CYS A 4 -6.03 -2.69 8.55
N ALA A 5 -6.45 -1.42 8.64
CA ALA A 5 -5.63 -0.26 8.25
C ALA A 5 -4.30 -0.19 9.04
N HIS A 6 -4.35 -0.46 10.35
CA HIS A 6 -3.15 -0.44 11.18
C HIS A 6 -2.21 -1.61 10.85
N ILE A 7 -2.75 -2.82 10.66
CA ILE A 7 -1.94 -3.98 10.27
C ILE A 7 -1.30 -3.75 8.89
N LEU A 8 -2.07 -3.25 7.91
CA LEU A 8 -1.57 -2.96 6.59
C LEU A 8 -0.43 -1.93 6.64
N ASN A 9 -0.57 -0.89 7.45
CA ASN A 9 0.49 0.07 7.67
C ASN A 9 1.75 -0.53 8.30
N LEU A 10 1.63 -1.47 9.24
CA LEU A 10 2.77 -2.19 9.78
C LEU A 10 3.44 -3.10 8.75
N VAL A 11 2.65 -3.72 7.87
CA VAL A 11 3.12 -4.64 6.82
C VAL A 11 3.90 -3.90 5.74
N VAL A 12 3.36 -2.79 5.22
CA VAL A 12 4.01 -1.99 4.18
C VAL A 12 5.25 -1.28 4.71
N ASN A 13 5.19 -0.68 5.90
CA ASN A 13 6.36 -0.02 6.49
C ASN A 13 7.54 -0.98 6.73
N ASP A 14 7.27 -2.27 6.98
CA ASP A 14 8.32 -3.25 7.18
C ASP A 14 9.11 -3.51 5.90
N GLY A 15 8.44 -3.57 4.75
CA GLY A 15 9.09 -3.71 3.45
C GLY A 15 9.71 -2.43 2.91
N LEU A 16 9.33 -1.28 3.45
CA LEU A 16 9.90 0.02 3.09
C LEU A 16 11.04 0.48 4.02
N LYS A 17 11.53 -0.40 4.90
CA LYS A 17 12.62 -0.08 5.85
C LYS A 17 13.88 0.38 5.15
N ASP A 18 14.23 -0.28 4.05
CA ASP A 18 15.35 0.11 3.20
C ASP A 18 14.82 1.06 2.13
N VAL A 19 14.86 2.37 2.43
CA VAL A 19 14.44 3.40 1.49
C VAL A 19 15.39 3.38 0.28
N HIS A 20 14.84 3.10 -0.89
CA HIS A 20 15.61 3.12 -2.14
C HIS A 20 16.21 4.51 -2.38
N ASN A 21 17.47 4.58 -2.83
CA ASN A 21 18.18 5.84 -3.07
C ASN A 21 17.38 6.81 -3.97
N SER A 22 16.67 6.28 -4.97
CA SER A 22 15.77 7.06 -5.83
C SER A 22 14.65 7.76 -5.04
N ILE A 23 14.05 7.11 -4.04
CA ILE A 23 13.02 7.72 -3.20
C ILE A 23 13.63 8.84 -2.36
N ALA A 24 14.82 8.62 -1.78
CA ALA A 24 15.52 9.65 -1.01
C ALA A 24 15.86 10.87 -1.88
N SER A 25 16.31 10.65 -3.11
CA SER A 25 16.61 11.72 -4.07
C SER A 25 15.36 12.54 -4.43
N ILE A 26 14.22 11.91 -4.69
CA ILE A 26 12.95 12.63 -4.91
C ILE A 26 12.48 13.36 -3.65
N GLN A 27 12.65 12.78 -2.47
CA GLN A 27 12.33 13.49 -1.21
C GLN A 27 13.16 14.77 -1.06
N THR A 28 14.45 14.71 -1.37
CA THR A 28 15.34 15.89 -1.35
C THR A 28 14.87 16.94 -2.36
N THR A 29 14.53 16.50 -3.58
CA THR A 29 13.96 17.36 -4.63
C THR A 29 12.72 18.10 -4.16
N VAL A 30 11.77 17.37 -3.57
CA VAL A 30 10.53 17.92 -3.04
C VAL A 30 10.78 18.87 -1.87
N ARG A 31 11.75 18.59 -1.00
CA ARG A 31 12.11 19.47 0.13
C ARG A 31 12.77 20.77 -0.33
N PHE A 32 13.52 20.74 -1.42
CA PHE A 32 14.16 21.94 -1.97
C PHE A 32 13.13 22.96 -2.46
N VAL A 33 12.06 22.48 -3.10
CA VAL A 33 11.02 23.34 -3.65
C VAL A 33 10.14 23.87 -2.51
N SER A 34 10.56 25.01 -1.96
CA SER A 34 9.78 25.82 -1.02
C SER A 34 8.48 26.31 -1.65
N TYR A 35 7.49 26.69 -0.84
CA TYR A 35 6.17 27.18 -1.31
C TYR A 35 6.27 28.23 -2.44
N ASP A 36 7.26 29.13 -2.37
CA ASP A 36 7.47 30.17 -3.36
C ASP A 36 8.01 29.64 -4.72
N LYS A 37 8.74 28.51 -4.74
CA LYS A 37 9.25 27.85 -5.96
C LYS A 37 8.21 26.90 -6.59
N ILE A 38 7.17 26.53 -5.85
CA ILE A 38 6.07 25.66 -6.33
C ILE A 38 5.25 26.37 -7.41
N MET A 39 5.00 27.67 -7.26
CA MET A 39 4.26 28.48 -8.25
C MET A 39 4.96 28.54 -9.60
N LEU A 40 6.30 28.53 -9.61
CA LEU A 40 7.12 28.45 -10.82
C LEU A 40 6.94 27.11 -11.53
N CYS A 41 6.94 25.99 -10.79
CA CYS A 41 6.67 24.66 -11.33
C CYS A 41 5.25 24.51 -11.90
N PHE A 42 4.24 25.12 -11.25
CA PHE A 42 2.87 25.14 -11.76
C PHE A 42 2.76 25.87 -13.11
N SER A 43 3.45 27.00 -13.26
CA SER A 43 3.46 27.77 -14.52
C SER A 43 4.12 27.02 -15.68
N LEU A 44 5.13 26.20 -15.39
CA LEU A 44 5.91 25.44 -16.37
C LEU A 44 5.18 24.18 -16.89
N CYS A 45 4.26 23.60 -16.11
CA CYS A 45 3.63 22.32 -16.45
C CYS A 45 2.15 22.42 -16.85
N SER A 46 1.50 23.59 -16.81
CA SER A 46 0.06 23.77 -17.15
C SER A 46 -0.88 22.75 -16.47
N LEU A 47 -0.51 22.28 -15.28
CA LEU A 47 -1.25 21.27 -14.53
C LEU A 47 -2.12 21.93 -13.46
N HIS A 48 -3.44 21.81 -13.58
CA HIS A 48 -4.37 22.07 -12.48
C HIS A 48 -4.32 20.90 -11.50
N ILE A 49 -3.37 20.93 -10.55
CA ILE A 49 -3.33 19.96 -9.45
C ILE A 49 -3.78 20.66 -8.17
N ASP A 50 -5.02 20.39 -7.76
CA ASP A 50 -5.56 20.70 -6.44
C ASP A 50 -4.93 19.78 -5.37
N VAL A 51 -3.61 19.85 -5.16
CA VAL A 51 -2.98 19.17 -4.01
C VAL A 51 -1.86 20.00 -3.42
N PHE A 52 -2.25 20.73 -2.38
CA PHE A 52 -1.52 21.03 -1.15
C PHE A 52 -0.15 20.32 -1.00
N PHE A 53 0.93 21.01 -1.33
CA PHE A 53 2.16 20.92 -0.54
C PHE A 53 1.92 21.58 0.83
N SER A 54 0.99 21.02 1.61
CA SER A 54 0.87 21.45 3.01
C SER A 54 2.18 21.10 3.71
N HIS A 55 2.64 21.96 4.62
CA HIS A 55 3.81 21.74 5.49
C HIS A 55 3.84 20.34 6.14
N ARG A 56 2.68 19.66 6.26
CA ARG A 56 2.55 18.30 6.79
C ARG A 56 3.04 17.17 5.87
N ILE A 57 3.15 17.39 4.56
CA ILE A 57 3.72 16.38 3.63
C ILE A 57 5.25 16.43 3.67
N ILE A 58 5.81 17.62 3.93
CA ILE A 58 7.25 17.91 3.92
C ILE A 58 7.91 17.56 5.27
N CYS A 59 7.16 17.60 6.38
CA CYS A 59 7.68 17.36 7.72
C CYS A 59 6.95 16.21 8.44
N GLY A 60 7.51 14.99 8.38
CA GLY A 60 7.06 13.85 9.21
C GLY A 60 6.90 12.51 8.46
N CYS A 61 8.00 11.94 7.97
CA CYS A 61 8.05 10.67 7.23
C CYS A 61 7.79 9.40 8.07
N PHE A 62 6.77 9.37 8.95
CA PHE A 62 6.46 8.18 9.77
C PHE A 62 5.41 7.24 9.15
N ARG A 63 4.77 7.61 8.03
CA ARG A 63 3.72 6.81 7.37
C ARG A 63 3.95 6.73 5.86
N TRP A 64 4.03 5.51 5.33
CA TRP A 64 4.20 5.24 3.90
C TRP A 64 3.13 5.87 2.99
N ASN A 65 1.90 6.10 3.49
CA ASN A 65 0.85 6.81 2.74
C ASN A 65 1.27 8.21 2.31
N SER A 66 1.96 8.95 3.19
CA SER A 66 2.45 10.29 2.88
C SER A 66 3.56 10.22 1.83
N THR A 67 4.45 9.22 1.93
CA THR A 67 5.49 8.97 0.93
C THR A 67 4.88 8.63 -0.44
N TYR A 68 3.88 7.77 -0.49
CA TYR A 68 3.16 7.43 -1.72
C TYR A 68 2.57 8.67 -2.39
N MET A 69 1.83 9.49 -1.63
CA MET A 69 1.22 10.71 -2.15
C MET A 69 2.25 11.73 -2.63
N MET A 70 3.33 11.90 -1.88
CA MET A 70 4.44 12.78 -2.27
C MET A 70 5.06 12.33 -3.59
N LEU A 71 5.39 11.04 -3.73
CA LEU A 71 5.93 10.49 -4.97
C LEU A 71 4.93 10.61 -6.13
N HIS A 72 3.65 10.34 -5.89
CA HIS A 72 2.61 10.39 -6.92
C HIS A 72 2.40 11.80 -7.50
N VAL A 73 2.57 12.83 -6.66
CA VAL A 73 2.55 14.21 -7.13
C VAL A 73 3.88 14.56 -7.79
N ALA A 74 5.02 14.26 -7.16
CA ALA A 74 6.35 14.62 -7.67
C ALA A 74 6.64 14.05 -9.07
N GLU A 75 6.19 12.83 -9.37
CA GLU A 75 6.37 12.19 -10.67
C GLU A 75 5.77 13.02 -11.83
N LYS A 76 4.68 13.75 -11.59
CA LYS A 76 4.04 14.65 -12.58
C LYS A 76 4.84 15.92 -12.85
N PHE A 77 5.78 16.26 -11.98
CA PHE A 77 6.63 17.45 -12.06
C PHE A 77 8.06 17.14 -12.50
N GLN A 78 8.36 15.91 -12.95
CA GLN A 78 9.70 15.52 -13.40
C GLN A 78 10.33 16.57 -14.33
N VAL A 79 9.62 17.00 -15.38
CA VAL A 79 10.12 17.98 -16.36
C VAL A 79 10.44 19.33 -15.72
N ALA A 80 9.69 19.75 -14.70
CA ALA A 80 9.98 20.99 -13.97
C ALA A 80 11.24 20.87 -13.11
N PHE A 81 11.44 19.72 -12.46
CA PHE A 81 12.67 19.46 -11.69
C PHE A 81 13.91 19.33 -12.57
N GLU A 82 13.77 18.73 -13.76
CA GLU A 82 14.84 18.70 -14.76
C GLU A 82 15.22 20.09 -15.24
N LYS A 83 14.25 21.00 -15.44
CA LYS A 83 14.57 22.41 -15.76
C LYS A 83 15.27 23.13 -14.61
N LEU A 84 14.84 22.87 -13.38
CA LEU A 84 15.44 23.46 -12.18
C LEU A 84 16.92 23.10 -12.02
N ASP A 85 17.31 21.89 -12.46
CA ASP A 85 18.71 21.44 -12.56
C ASP A 85 19.57 22.38 -13.43
N PHE A 86 19.02 22.87 -14.54
CA PHE A 86 19.73 23.79 -15.43
C PHE A 86 19.67 25.25 -14.98
N GLU A 87 18.60 25.67 -14.29
CA GLU A 87 18.33 27.08 -14.00
C GLU A 87 18.84 27.54 -12.62
N ASP A 88 18.93 26.65 -11.63
CA ASP A 88 19.26 27.01 -10.25
C ASP A 88 20.42 26.17 -9.70
N SER A 89 21.63 26.73 -9.67
CA SER A 89 22.81 26.03 -9.15
C SER A 89 22.64 25.60 -7.69
N SER A 90 21.84 26.32 -6.89
CA SER A 90 21.58 25.95 -5.50
C SER A 90 20.77 24.67 -5.35
N TYR A 91 20.03 24.26 -6.40
CA TYR A 91 19.34 22.97 -6.44
C TYR A 91 20.36 21.82 -6.49
N VAL A 92 21.34 21.91 -7.40
CA VAL A 92 22.37 20.88 -7.57
C VAL A 92 23.22 20.73 -6.31
N GLU A 93 23.56 21.86 -5.67
CA GLU A 93 24.35 21.88 -4.43
C GLU A 93 23.74 21.05 -3.29
N VAL A 94 22.40 20.99 -3.21
CA VAL A 94 21.69 20.26 -2.14
C VAL A 94 21.87 18.75 -2.23
N PHE A 95 22.21 18.22 -3.41
CA PHE A 95 22.47 16.79 -3.61
C PHE A 95 23.94 16.41 -3.45
N GLY A 96 24.86 17.38 -3.34
CA GLY A 96 26.29 17.14 -3.22
C GLY A 96 26.83 16.19 -4.29
N ILE A 97 27.61 15.18 -3.87
CA ILE A 97 28.29 14.23 -4.78
C ILE A 97 27.30 13.32 -5.52
N THR A 98 26.14 13.04 -4.95
CA THR A 98 25.13 12.14 -5.55
C THR A 98 24.43 12.75 -6.76
N GLY A 99 24.36 14.08 -6.85
CA GLY A 99 23.65 14.78 -7.90
C GLY A 99 22.12 14.64 -7.83
N PRO A 100 21.40 15.43 -8.64
CA PRO A 100 19.93 15.41 -8.69
C PRO A 100 19.40 14.07 -9.26
N PRO A 101 18.09 13.80 -9.13
CA PRO A 101 17.50 12.56 -9.60
C PRO A 101 17.68 12.37 -11.11
N THR A 102 18.14 11.20 -11.49
CA THR A 102 18.33 10.80 -12.89
C THR A 102 17.06 10.21 -13.49
N ILE A 103 17.05 10.01 -14.82
CA ILE A 103 15.93 9.32 -15.51
C ILE A 103 15.65 7.93 -14.89
N VAL A 104 16.69 7.21 -14.46
CA VAL A 104 16.59 5.90 -13.82
C VAL A 104 15.91 6.02 -12.45
N ASP A 105 16.16 7.10 -11.71
CA ASP A 105 15.48 7.34 -10.44
C ASP A 105 13.98 7.57 -10.62
N TRP A 106 13.60 8.31 -11.68
CA TRP A 106 12.19 8.52 -12.03
C TRP A 106 11.50 7.23 -12.49
N GLU A 107 12.17 6.40 -13.28
CA GLU A 107 11.66 5.07 -13.68
C GLU A 107 11.46 4.15 -12.47
N ASN A 108 12.42 4.11 -11.55
CA ASN A 108 12.29 3.37 -10.30
C ASN A 108 11.10 3.88 -9.49
N VAL A 109 10.93 5.20 -9.36
CA VAL A 109 9.80 5.80 -8.62
C VAL A 109 8.46 5.46 -9.25
N ARG A 110 8.33 5.43 -10.58
CA ARG A 110 7.11 4.97 -11.25
C ARG A 110 6.81 3.51 -10.95
N ALA A 111 7.81 2.64 -10.99
CA ALA A 111 7.65 1.25 -10.62
C ALA A 111 7.25 1.08 -9.14
N PHE A 112 7.85 1.88 -8.24
CA PHE A 112 7.44 1.95 -6.83
C PHE A 112 5.99 2.40 -6.65
N LEU A 113 5.56 3.43 -7.38
CA LEU A 113 4.18 3.91 -7.33
C LEU A 113 3.19 2.85 -7.80
N ASN A 114 3.51 2.13 -8.88
CA ASN A 114 2.67 1.04 -9.37
C ASN A 114 2.54 -0.08 -8.33
N PHE A 115 3.66 -0.50 -7.73
CA PHE A 115 3.66 -1.52 -6.68
C PHE A 115 2.88 -1.07 -5.43
N LEU A 116 3.09 0.16 -4.95
CA LEU A 116 2.47 0.66 -3.73
C LEU A 116 0.99 1.02 -3.88
N LYS A 117 0.50 1.21 -5.12
CA LYS A 117 -0.88 1.64 -5.41
C LYS A 117 -1.92 0.72 -4.80
N ILE A 118 -1.72 -0.61 -4.87
CA ILE A 118 -2.69 -1.57 -4.34
C ILE A 118 -2.90 -1.41 -2.83
N PHE A 119 -1.81 -1.17 -2.09
CA PHE A 119 -1.87 -0.95 -0.65
C PHE A 119 -2.55 0.38 -0.35
N TYR A 120 -2.27 1.42 -1.14
CA TYR A 120 -2.83 2.75 -0.95
C TYR A 120 -4.36 2.72 -1.09
N GLU A 121 -4.87 2.10 -2.16
CA GLU A 121 -6.31 1.93 -2.36
C GLU A 121 -6.95 1.09 -1.26
N ALA A 122 -6.34 -0.03 -0.86
CA ALA A 122 -6.81 -0.84 0.25
C ALA A 122 -6.87 -0.04 1.57
N THR A 123 -5.90 0.84 1.81
CA THR A 123 -5.88 1.68 3.00
C THR A 123 -6.99 2.72 3.00
N LYS A 124 -7.33 3.30 1.85
CA LYS A 124 -8.50 4.19 1.74
C LYS A 124 -9.78 3.45 2.09
N VAL A 125 -9.96 2.23 1.58
CA VAL A 125 -11.11 1.38 1.91
C VAL A 125 -11.16 1.08 3.41
N PHE A 126 -10.04 0.67 4.01
CA PHE A 126 -9.99 0.37 5.45
C PHE A 126 -10.14 1.59 6.36
N SER A 127 -9.78 2.77 5.88
CA SER A 127 -9.85 4.02 6.65
C SER A 127 -11.17 4.76 6.45
N THR A 128 -12.05 4.27 5.58
CA THR A 128 -13.37 4.87 5.36
C THR A 128 -14.26 4.65 6.58
N SER A 129 -14.80 5.74 7.12
CA SER A 129 -15.78 5.73 8.23
C SER A 129 -17.21 6.03 7.78
N SER A 130 -17.40 6.49 6.54
CA SER A 130 -18.70 6.90 6.02
C SER A 130 -19.62 5.74 5.65
N HIS A 131 -19.05 4.55 5.41
CA HIS A 131 -19.78 3.35 5.01
C HIS A 131 -19.14 2.11 5.62
N VAL A 132 -19.93 1.04 5.82
CA VAL A 132 -19.42 -0.24 6.32
C VAL A 132 -18.47 -0.86 5.29
N SER A 133 -17.18 -0.93 5.60
CA SER A 133 -16.15 -1.43 4.69
C SER A 133 -15.79 -2.91 4.88
N LEU A 134 -16.32 -3.55 5.93
CA LEU A 134 -15.95 -4.93 6.30
C LEU A 134 -16.24 -5.95 5.19
N HIS A 135 -17.34 -5.77 4.46
CA HIS A 135 -17.71 -6.63 3.33
C HIS A 135 -16.73 -6.53 2.15
N VAL A 136 -16.11 -5.37 1.95
CA VAL A 136 -15.08 -5.15 0.91
C VAL A 136 -13.69 -5.56 1.40
N ALA A 137 -13.47 -5.62 2.71
CA ALA A 137 -12.15 -5.78 3.28
C ALA A 137 -11.47 -7.09 2.86
N PHE A 138 -12.25 -8.16 2.74
CA PHE A 138 -11.76 -9.45 2.26
C PHE A 138 -11.18 -9.35 0.83
N HIS A 139 -11.88 -8.67 -0.07
CA HIS A 139 -11.43 -8.51 -1.44
C HIS A 139 -10.11 -7.76 -1.51
N GLN A 140 -9.95 -6.70 -0.72
CA GLN A 140 -8.68 -5.95 -0.63
C GLN A 140 -7.53 -6.82 -0.13
N LEU A 141 -7.75 -7.61 0.92
CA LEU A 141 -6.74 -8.53 1.45
C LEU A 141 -6.35 -9.61 0.43
N SER A 142 -7.34 -10.19 -0.26
CA SER A 142 -7.10 -11.18 -1.31
C SER A 142 -6.28 -10.58 -2.47
N SER A 143 -6.65 -9.39 -2.96
CA SER A 143 -5.91 -8.70 -4.01
C SER A 143 -4.47 -8.39 -3.60
N ILE A 144 -4.24 -7.89 -2.38
CA ILE A 144 -2.89 -7.65 -1.85
C ILE A 144 -2.07 -8.95 -1.83
N TYR A 145 -2.67 -10.05 -1.36
CA TYR A 145 -1.98 -11.33 -1.28
C TYR A 145 -1.54 -11.84 -2.66
N PHE A 146 -2.41 -11.77 -3.67
CA PHE A 146 -2.06 -12.16 -5.03
C PHE A 146 -0.97 -11.27 -5.62
N GLU A 147 -1.06 -9.95 -5.43
CA GLU A 147 -0.03 -9.02 -5.89
C GLU A 147 1.32 -9.31 -5.24
N LEU A 148 1.34 -9.64 -3.95
CA LEU A 148 2.56 -10.03 -3.24
C LEU A 148 3.15 -11.35 -3.76
N LYS A 149 2.31 -12.33 -4.09
CA LYS A 149 2.76 -13.59 -4.70
C LYS A 149 3.38 -13.36 -6.07
N GLN A 150 2.77 -12.52 -6.90
CA GLN A 150 3.29 -12.15 -8.22
C GLN A 150 4.56 -11.30 -8.12
N SER A 151 4.59 -10.33 -7.22
CA SER A 151 5.73 -9.43 -7.01
C SER A 151 6.97 -10.16 -6.54
N ALA A 152 6.82 -11.20 -5.71
CA ALA A 152 7.93 -12.05 -5.29
C ALA A 152 8.56 -12.84 -6.46
N MET A 153 7.87 -12.96 -7.59
CA MET A 153 8.36 -13.61 -8.83
C MET A 153 8.85 -12.60 -9.87
N ASN A 154 8.93 -11.31 -9.53
CA ASN A 154 9.35 -10.27 -10.47
C ASN A 154 10.85 -10.41 -10.81
N LEU A 155 11.22 -10.14 -12.07
CA LEU A 155 12.62 -10.13 -12.53
C LEU A 155 13.43 -8.99 -11.90
N ASN A 156 12.77 -7.89 -11.51
CA ASN A 156 13.44 -6.81 -10.80
C ASN A 156 13.73 -7.24 -9.35
N THR A 157 15.00 -7.39 -9.03
CA THR A 157 15.48 -7.90 -7.73
C THR A 157 15.03 -7.04 -6.55
N ILE A 158 14.93 -5.72 -6.73
CA ILE A 158 14.50 -4.80 -5.66
C ILE A 158 13.03 -5.02 -5.32
N PHE A 159 12.16 -5.09 -6.33
CA PHE A 159 10.73 -5.35 -6.12
C PHE A 159 10.45 -6.78 -5.66
N ALA A 160 11.24 -7.74 -6.11
CA ALA A 160 11.15 -9.12 -5.63
C ALA A 160 11.50 -9.23 -4.14
N MET A 161 12.60 -8.59 -3.70
CA MET A 161 12.99 -8.55 -2.29
C MET A 161 11.94 -7.82 -1.43
N MET A 162 11.48 -6.66 -1.88
CA MET A 162 10.44 -5.91 -1.17
C MET A 162 9.13 -6.69 -1.09
N GLY A 163 8.69 -7.29 -2.20
CA GLY A 163 7.51 -8.15 -2.25
C GLY A 163 7.63 -9.32 -1.28
N PHE A 164 8.80 -9.95 -1.20
CA PHE A 164 9.09 -11.03 -0.26
C PHE A 164 8.98 -10.58 1.21
N ASP A 165 9.60 -9.46 1.57
CA ASP A 165 9.57 -8.95 2.95
C ASP A 165 8.17 -8.51 3.38
N ILE A 166 7.44 -7.80 2.50
CA ILE A 166 6.05 -7.43 2.76
C ILE A 166 5.18 -8.68 2.87
N LYS A 167 5.37 -9.69 2.01
CA LYS A 167 4.64 -10.97 2.07
C LYS A 167 4.89 -11.69 3.39
N LYS A 168 6.15 -11.83 3.82
CA LYS A 168 6.50 -12.45 5.09
C LYS A 168 5.82 -11.75 6.27
N LYS A 169 5.77 -10.41 6.24
CA LYS A 169 5.07 -9.63 7.26
C LYS A 169 3.55 -9.77 7.16
N TYR A 170 2.99 -9.82 5.96
CA TYR A 170 1.58 -10.08 5.70
C TYR A 170 1.17 -11.44 6.31
N GLU A 171 1.91 -12.51 6.02
CA GLU A 171 1.64 -13.86 6.53
C GLU A 171 1.75 -13.96 8.05
N LYS A 172 2.60 -13.15 8.69
CA LYS A 172 2.65 -13.08 10.15
C LYS A 172 1.30 -12.68 10.78
N TYR A 173 0.53 -11.81 10.12
CA TYR A 173 -0.76 -11.33 10.61
C TYR A 173 -1.95 -12.09 10.01
N TRP A 174 -1.88 -12.41 8.71
CA TRP A 174 -2.99 -13.00 7.94
C TRP A 174 -2.75 -14.42 7.44
N GLY A 175 -1.58 -15.00 7.72
CA GLY A 175 -1.22 -16.39 7.38
C GLY A 175 -1.19 -17.32 8.60
N ASN A 176 -1.74 -16.89 9.74
CA ASN A 176 -1.86 -17.74 10.93
C ASN A 176 -3.29 -17.69 11.47
N ILE A 177 -3.97 -18.84 11.42
CA ILE A 177 -5.37 -19.02 11.84
C ILE A 177 -5.62 -18.49 13.26
N ASN A 178 -4.65 -18.64 14.16
CA ASN A 178 -4.78 -18.21 15.57
C ASN A 178 -4.66 -16.69 15.74
N ASN A 179 -3.98 -16.01 14.81
CA ASN A 179 -3.76 -14.56 14.87
C ASN A 179 -4.81 -13.77 14.07
N ILE A 180 -5.42 -14.41 13.08
CA ILE A 180 -6.39 -13.79 12.18
C ILE A 180 -7.69 -13.49 12.94
N ASN A 181 -8.18 -12.27 12.80
CA ASN A 181 -9.53 -11.93 13.25
C ASN A 181 -10.58 -12.52 12.28
N GLN A 182 -11.15 -13.67 12.60
CA GLN A 182 -12.10 -14.34 11.71
C GLN A 182 -13.40 -13.56 11.46
N LEU A 183 -13.77 -12.65 12.38
CA LEU A 183 -14.93 -11.78 12.20
C LEU A 183 -14.81 -10.89 10.96
N SER A 184 -13.59 -10.59 10.49
CA SER A 184 -13.43 -9.76 9.29
C SER A 184 -13.97 -10.42 8.03
N TYR A 185 -14.07 -11.75 8.00
CA TYR A 185 -14.56 -12.50 6.85
C TYR A 185 -16.08 -12.68 6.89
N PHE A 186 -16.70 -12.52 8.05
CA PHE A 186 -18.16 -12.54 8.15
C PHE A 186 -18.79 -11.38 7.38
N GLY A 187 -18.10 -10.24 7.27
CA GLY A 187 -18.56 -9.11 6.45
C GLY A 187 -18.82 -9.50 5.00
N VAL A 188 -17.93 -10.29 4.37
CA VAL A 188 -18.14 -10.75 2.99
C VAL A 188 -19.14 -11.90 2.93
N ILE A 189 -19.20 -12.78 3.94
CA ILE A 189 -20.17 -13.89 3.98
C ILE A 189 -21.62 -13.38 4.11
N PHE A 190 -21.83 -12.29 4.85
CA PHE A 190 -23.15 -11.66 5.02
C PHE A 190 -23.52 -10.68 3.91
N ASP A 191 -22.60 -10.36 3.01
CA ASP A 191 -22.94 -9.60 1.81
C ASP A 191 -23.86 -10.47 0.93
N PRO A 192 -25.09 -10.04 0.58
CA PRO A 192 -26.01 -10.85 -0.21
C PRO A 192 -25.45 -11.31 -1.56
N ARG A 193 -24.45 -10.59 -2.09
CA ARG A 193 -23.78 -10.89 -3.36
C ARG A 193 -22.80 -12.06 -3.27
N TYR A 194 -22.33 -12.37 -2.07
CA TYR A 194 -21.33 -13.41 -1.83
C TYR A 194 -21.89 -14.45 -0.86
N LYS A 195 -21.31 -15.65 -0.90
CA LYS A 195 -21.66 -16.75 0.00
C LYS A 195 -20.41 -17.34 0.61
N PHE A 196 -20.57 -18.22 1.59
CA PHE A 196 -19.45 -18.91 2.20
C PHE A 196 -18.60 -19.66 1.15
N GLU A 197 -19.23 -20.23 0.13
CA GLU A 197 -18.59 -20.94 -0.98
C GLU A 197 -17.61 -20.05 -1.74
N PHE A 198 -17.91 -18.75 -1.90
CA PHE A 198 -17.01 -17.79 -2.54
C PHE A 198 -15.74 -17.57 -1.71
N VAL A 199 -15.88 -17.48 -0.39
CA VAL A 199 -14.76 -17.29 0.54
C VAL A 199 -13.90 -18.57 0.60
N ASP A 200 -14.53 -19.74 0.67
CA ASP A 200 -13.85 -21.04 0.63
C ASP A 200 -13.06 -21.23 -0.68
N TRP A 201 -13.68 -20.93 -1.83
CA TRP A 201 -13.00 -20.95 -3.12
C TRP A 201 -11.81 -19.98 -3.14
N SER A 202 -12.01 -18.74 -2.68
CA SER A 202 -10.96 -17.73 -2.65
C SER A 202 -9.74 -18.16 -1.81
N PHE A 203 -9.94 -18.84 -0.67
CA PHE A 203 -8.81 -19.37 0.12
C PHE A 203 -8.07 -20.50 -0.58
N LYS A 204 -8.77 -21.38 -1.30
CA LYS A 204 -8.13 -22.44 -2.08
C LYS A 204 -7.23 -21.84 -3.17
N GLU A 205 -7.67 -20.77 -3.83
CA GLU A 205 -6.87 -20.06 -4.82
C GLU A 205 -5.68 -19.30 -4.21
N MET A 206 -5.88 -18.62 -3.08
CA MET A 206 -4.80 -17.90 -2.39
C MET A 206 -3.71 -18.88 -1.92
N TYR A 207 -4.10 -20.01 -1.33
CA TYR A 207 -3.17 -20.96 -0.71
C TYR A 207 -3.05 -22.26 -1.50
N LEU A 208 -2.97 -22.19 -2.83
CA LEU A 208 -2.73 -23.37 -3.70
C LEU A 208 -1.50 -24.18 -3.26
N ASP A 209 -0.47 -23.51 -2.75
CA ASP A 209 0.78 -24.12 -2.28
C ASP A 209 0.67 -24.69 -0.84
N ASP A 210 -0.41 -24.37 -0.11
CA ASP A 210 -0.70 -24.87 1.24
C ASP A 210 -2.21 -25.18 1.40
N ALA A 211 -2.64 -26.23 0.69
CA ALA A 211 -4.03 -26.69 0.73
C ALA A 211 -4.48 -27.10 2.15
N ASN A 212 -3.55 -27.50 3.02
CA ASN A 212 -3.84 -27.84 4.42
C ASN A 212 -4.23 -26.61 5.22
N PHE A 213 -3.50 -25.49 5.06
CA PHE A 213 -3.87 -24.22 5.67
C PHE A 213 -5.23 -23.74 5.16
N ALA A 214 -5.46 -23.73 3.84
CA ALA A 214 -6.72 -23.32 3.24
C ALA A 214 -7.91 -24.08 3.85
N LYS A 215 -7.79 -25.42 3.90
CA LYS A 215 -8.84 -26.30 4.45
C LYS A 215 -9.08 -26.05 5.93
N LYS A 216 -8.01 -26.00 6.74
CA LYS A 216 -8.12 -25.74 8.19
C LYS A 216 -8.78 -24.39 8.47
N PHE A 217 -8.40 -23.36 7.71
CA PHE A 217 -8.93 -22.02 7.91
C PHE A 217 -10.41 -21.95 7.53
N SER A 218 -10.78 -22.52 6.38
CA SER A 218 -12.17 -22.60 5.93
C SER A 218 -13.06 -23.36 6.93
N THR A 219 -12.60 -24.51 7.44
CA THR A 219 -13.32 -25.26 8.48
C THR A 219 -13.53 -24.43 9.74
N SER A 220 -12.45 -23.80 10.26
CA SER A 220 -12.54 -22.97 11.46
C SER A 220 -13.51 -21.78 11.29
N LEU A 221 -13.49 -21.13 10.12
CA LEU A 221 -14.42 -20.05 9.78
C LEU A 221 -15.88 -20.54 9.75
N LYS A 222 -16.12 -21.72 9.18
CA LYS A 222 -17.45 -22.34 9.11
C LYS A 222 -17.97 -22.69 10.50
N GLU A 223 -17.14 -23.28 11.35
CA GLU A 223 -17.47 -23.61 12.74
C GLU A 223 -17.87 -22.35 13.52
N ASN A 224 -17.06 -21.28 13.44
CA ASN A 224 -17.36 -20.03 14.10
C ASN A 224 -18.63 -19.36 13.58
N LEU A 225 -18.91 -19.46 12.28
CA LEU A 225 -20.18 -18.98 11.69
C LEU A 225 -21.37 -19.74 12.26
N PHE A 226 -21.28 -21.08 12.38
CA PHE A 226 -22.33 -21.90 12.99
C PHE A 226 -22.50 -21.62 14.48
N HIS A 227 -21.42 -21.39 15.23
CA HIS A 227 -21.50 -20.97 16.63
C HIS A 227 -22.27 -19.66 16.78
N MET A 228 -21.98 -18.67 15.93
CA MET A 228 -22.68 -17.38 15.94
C MET A 228 -24.18 -17.55 15.59
N TYR A 229 -24.50 -18.37 14.59
CA TYR A 229 -25.87 -18.69 14.23
C TYR A 229 -26.64 -19.38 15.37
N ASN A 230 -26.02 -20.39 15.99
CA ASN A 230 -26.64 -21.13 17.09
C ASN A 230 -26.87 -20.23 18.30
N TRP A 231 -25.93 -19.34 18.61
CA TRP A 231 -26.10 -18.34 19.66
C TRP A 231 -27.31 -17.44 19.39
N TYR A 232 -27.40 -16.88 18.17
CA TYR A 232 -28.54 -16.04 17.78
C TYR A 232 -29.88 -16.78 17.86
N LYS A 233 -29.91 -18.05 17.44
CA LYS A 233 -31.11 -18.92 17.46
C LYS A 233 -31.59 -19.26 18.89
N ILE A 234 -30.69 -19.27 19.88
CA ILE A 234 -31.04 -19.59 21.26
C ILE A 234 -31.61 -18.35 21.97
N ASP A 235 -31.09 -17.17 21.66
CA ASP A 235 -31.45 -15.92 22.33
C ASP A 235 -32.69 -15.20 21.72
N TYR A 236 -33.14 -15.61 20.54
CA TYR A 236 -34.31 -15.06 19.82
C TYR A 236 -35.14 -16.15 19.14
#